data_AF-A0A2D7FMZ8-F1
#
_entry.id   AF-A0A2D7FMZ8-F1
#
_cell.length_a   1.000
_cell.length_b   1.000
_cell.length_c   1.000
_cell.angle_alpha   90.00
_cell.angle_beta   90.00
_cell.angle_gamma   90.00
#
_symmetry.space_group_name_H-M   'P 1'
#
loop_
_entity.id
_entity.type
_entity.pdbx_description
1 polymer ?
#
loop_
_entity_poly.entity_id
_entity_poly.type
_entity_poly.pdbx_seq_one_letter_code
_entity_poly.pdbx_strand_id
1 'polypeptide(L)' 'RSNYGDPGHLALKEFYERAGRVIFLNPEPETVWDTGDSEMKKLGAYCTHKQTCNSVKHVERVLDDLLRLSG' A
#
# COMPACT_ATOMS: atom_id res chain seq x y z
N ARG A 1 8.53 4.52 -3.29
CA ARG A 1 9.59 5.37 -3.89
C ARG A 1 9.22 5.63 -5.35
N SER A 2 9.25 6.88 -5.82
CA SER A 2 9.01 7.22 -7.23
C SER A 2 10.28 7.42 -8.04
N ASN A 3 11.45 7.43 -7.40
CA ASN A 3 12.72 7.82 -8.03
C ASN A 3 12.61 9.19 -8.74
N TYR A 4 11.90 10.13 -8.11
CA TYR A 4 11.61 11.47 -8.64
C TYR A 4 10.74 11.51 -9.92
N GLY A 5 10.16 10.37 -10.33
CA GLY A 5 9.22 10.27 -11.43
C GLY A 5 7.75 10.37 -11.01
N ASP A 6 6.86 9.98 -11.92
CA ASP A 6 5.43 9.81 -11.60
C ASP A 6 5.27 8.65 -10.59
N PRO A 7 4.65 8.89 -9.42
CA PRO A 7 4.38 7.84 -8.46
C PRO A 7 3.41 6.76 -8.96
N GLY A 8 2.63 6.99 -10.04
CA GLY A 8 1.69 5.99 -10.56
C GLY A 8 0.42 5.82 -9.73
N HIS A 9 0.15 6.75 -8.81
CA HIS A 9 -1.04 6.75 -7.95
C HIS A 9 -2.37 6.70 -8.70
N LEU A 10 -2.46 7.23 -9.93
CA LEU A 10 -3.67 7.14 -10.75
C LEU A 10 -3.99 5.70 -11.20
N ALA A 11 -2.98 4.84 -11.39
CA ALA A 11 -3.22 3.42 -11.63
C ALA A 11 -3.85 2.75 -10.41
N LEU A 12 -3.44 3.14 -9.19
CA LEU A 12 -4.07 2.64 -7.96
C LEU A 12 -5.52 3.13 -7.84
N LYS A 13 -5.82 4.35 -8.29
CA LYS A 13 -7.19 4.85 -8.39
C LYS A 13 -8.03 3.97 -9.32
N GLU A 14 -7.54 3.66 -10.51
CA GLU A 14 -8.23 2.78 -11.46
C GLU A 14 -8.44 1.36 -10.89
N PHE A 15 -7.45 0.82 -10.19
CA PHE A 15 -7.59 -0.47 -9.52
C PHE A 15 -8.67 -0.42 -8.45
N TYR A 16 -8.74 0.65 -7.66
CA TYR A 16 -9.77 0.81 -6.65
C TYR A 16 -11.17 0.93 -7.27
N GLU A 17 -11.32 1.75 -8.32
CA GLU A 17 -12.60 1.93 -9.01
C GLU A 17 -13.14 0.63 -9.61
N ARG A 18 -12.25 -0.29 -10.02
CA ARG A 18 -12.63 -1.57 -10.63
C ARG A 18 -12.77 -2.72 -9.64
N ALA A 19 -11.85 -2.83 -8.68
CA ALA A 19 -11.79 -3.97 -7.75
C ALA A 19 -12.48 -3.70 -6.41
N GLY A 20 -12.75 -2.43 -6.07
CA GLY A 20 -13.31 -2.00 -4.78
C GLY A 20 -12.37 -2.15 -3.59
N ARG A 21 -11.27 -2.89 -3.73
CA ARG A 21 -10.27 -3.12 -2.69
C ARG A 21 -8.87 -3.15 -3.27
N VAL A 22 -7.98 -2.33 -2.69
CA VAL A 22 -6.56 -2.23 -3.07
C VAL A 22 -5.73 -2.26 -1.80
N ILE A 23 -4.75 -3.18 -1.75
CA ILE A 23 -3.86 -3.36 -0.61
C ILE A 23 -2.45 -3.06 -1.07
N PHE A 24 -1.80 -2.10 -0.41
CA PHE A 24 -0.43 -1.72 -0.71
C PHE A 24 0.52 -2.24 0.37
N LEU A 25 1.42 -3.15 -0.03
CA LEU A 25 2.41 -3.75 0.85
C LEU A 25 3.76 -3.09 0.58
N ASN A 26 4.16 -2.15 1.45
CA ASN A 26 5.41 -1.42 1.30
C ASN A 26 6.53 -2.09 2.12
N PRO A 27 7.70 -2.45 1.56
CA PRO A 27 8.81 -2.97 2.36
C PRO A 27 9.42 -1.95 3.34
N GLU A 28 9.21 -0.65 3.10
CA GLU A 28 9.76 0.41 3.96
C GLU A 28 8.95 0.58 5.26
N PRO A 29 9.61 0.83 6.41
CA PRO A 29 8.91 1.16 7.64
C PRO A 29 8.09 2.45 7.50
N GLU A 30 6.93 2.52 8.15
CA GLU A 30 6.06 3.70 8.06
C GLU A 30 6.73 5.01 8.50
N THR A 31 7.73 4.92 9.38
CA THR A 31 8.51 6.07 9.86
C THR A 31 9.28 6.80 8.76
N VAL A 32 9.52 6.17 7.62
CA VAL A 32 10.20 6.78 6.46
C VAL A 32 9.27 6.99 5.27
N TRP A 33 7.98 6.72 5.42
CA TRP A 33 7.00 7.08 4.41
C TRP A 33 6.92 8.60 4.30
N ASP A 34 6.69 9.09 3.08
CA ASP A 34 6.65 10.52 2.77
C ASP A 34 7.97 11.28 3.05
N THR A 35 9.06 10.55 3.24
CA THR A 35 10.42 11.10 3.32
C THR A 35 11.20 10.83 2.03
N GLY A 36 12.03 11.80 1.61
CA GLY A 36 12.73 11.72 0.32
C GLY A 36 11.76 11.63 -0.85
N ASP A 37 11.96 10.65 -1.73
CA ASP A 37 11.09 10.33 -2.87
C ASP A 37 10.05 9.23 -2.56
N SER A 38 9.76 9.00 -1.27
CA SER A 38 8.63 8.15 -0.89
C SER A 38 7.32 8.92 -1.11
N GLU A 39 6.41 8.34 -1.90
CA GLU A 39 5.16 9.00 -2.34
C GLU A 39 3.93 8.32 -1.72
N MET A 40 4.09 7.80 -0.49
CA MET A 40 3.09 6.96 0.19
C MET A 40 1.78 7.71 0.49
N LYS A 41 1.81 9.02 0.63
CA LYS A 41 0.62 9.87 0.74
C LYS A 41 -0.22 9.82 -0.53
N LYS A 42 0.41 9.94 -1.71
CA LYS A 42 -0.29 9.89 -3.00
C LYS A 42 -0.73 8.47 -3.33
N LEU A 43 0.18 7.50 -3.19
CA LEU A 43 -0.11 6.09 -3.45
C LEU A 43 -1.24 5.57 -2.54
N GLY A 44 -1.12 5.84 -1.24
CA GLY A 44 -2.05 5.36 -0.23
C GLY A 44 -3.43 6.04 -0.25
N ALA A 45 -3.63 7.11 -1.03
CA ALA A 45 -4.94 7.77 -1.14
C ALA A 45 -6.00 6.90 -1.82
N TYR A 46 -5.57 5.92 -2.62
CA TYR A 46 -6.44 5.00 -3.35
C TYR A 46 -6.36 3.55 -2.85
N CYS A 47 -5.74 3.34 -1.69
CA CYS A 47 -5.60 2.04 -1.08
C CYS A 47 -6.60 1.88 0.07
N THR A 48 -7.36 0.79 0.07
CA THR A 48 -8.20 0.41 1.21
C THR A 48 -7.38 0.00 2.44
N HIS A 49 -6.17 -0.52 2.22
CA HIS A 49 -5.23 -0.84 3.29
C HIS A 49 -3.81 -0.60 2.81
N LYS A 50 -2.96 -0.12 3.71
CA LYS A 50 -1.52 0.05 3.47
C LYS A 50 -0.77 -0.34 4.72
N GLN A 51 0.30 -1.11 4.58
CA GLN A 51 1.12 -1.52 5.71
C GLN A 51 2.54 -1.84 5.30
N THR A 52 3.43 -1.80 6.29
CA THR A 52 4.80 -2.31 6.13
C THR A 52 4.80 -3.83 5.94
N CYS A 53 5.46 -4.34 4.91
CA CYS A 53 5.60 -5.77 4.62
C CYS A 53 7.01 -6.09 4.11
N ASN A 54 7.90 -6.47 5.01
CA ASN A 54 9.31 -6.78 4.71
C ASN A 54 9.80 -8.10 5.33
N SER A 55 8.88 -8.91 5.86
CA SER A 55 9.16 -10.23 6.41
C SER A 55 8.01 -11.19 6.17
N VAL A 56 8.27 -12.50 6.23
CA VAL A 56 7.24 -13.54 6.12
C VAL A 56 6.14 -13.35 7.17
N LYS A 57 6.51 -12.95 8.39
CA LYS A 57 5.56 -12.62 9.46
C LYS A 57 4.60 -11.49 9.08
N HIS A 58 5.04 -10.53 8.27
CA HIS A 58 4.15 -9.48 7.79
C HIS A 58 3.17 -10.03 6.74
N VAL A 59 3.61 -10.93 5.87
CA VAL A 59 2.72 -11.61 4.91
C VAL A 59 1.64 -12.40 5.65
N GLU A 60 2.02 -13.17 6.67
CA GLU A 60 1.07 -13.91 7.52
C GLU A 60 0.01 -12.96 8.12
N ARG A 61 0.44 -11.82 8.69
CA ARG A 61 -0.48 -10.81 9.22
C ARG A 61 -1.42 -10.23 8.15
N VAL A 62 -0.93 -9.98 6.94
CA VAL A 62 -1.77 -9.52 5.83
C VAL A 62 -2.91 -10.50 5.57
N LEU A 63 -2.60 -11.80 5.54
CA LEU A 63 -3.59 -12.85 5.32
C LEU A 63 -4.61 -12.92 6.45
N ASP A 64 -4.15 -12.80 7.71
CA ASP A 64 -5.04 -12.76 8.87
C ASP A 64 -5.99 -11.56 8.83
N ASP A 65 -5.49 -10.37 8.49
CA ASP A 65 -6.30 -9.15 8.35
C ASP A 65 -7.30 -9.28 7.20
N LEU A 66 -6.89 -9.90 6.09
CA LEU A 66 -7.77 -10.18 4.95
C LEU A 66 -8.95 -11.06 5.34
N LEU A 67 -8.70 -12.14 6.09
CA LEU A 67 -9.71 -13.08 6.55
C LEU A 67 -10.70 -12.46 7.54
N ARG A 68 -10.24 -11.55 8.41
CA ARG A 68 -11.12 -10.82 9.35
C ARG A 68 -12.06 -9.86 8.64
N LEU A 69 -11.64 -9.29 7.52
CA LEU A 69 -12.41 -8.33 6.74
C LEU A 69 -13.44 -8.99 5.79
N SER A 70 -13.43 -10.32 5.68
CA SER A 70 -14.41 -11.11 4.94
C SER A 70 -15.55 -11.69 5.80
N GLY A 71 -15.55 -11.39 7.11
CA GLY A 71 -16.59 -11.78 8.06
C GLY A 71 -17.67 -10.74 8.26
#